data_AF-A0A4R2PDP7-F1
#
_entry.id   AF-A0A4R2PDP7-F1
#
_cell.length_a   1.000
_cell.length_b   1.000
_cell.length_c   1.000
_cell.angle_alpha   90.00
_cell.angle_beta   90.00
_cell.angle_gamma   90.00
#
_symmetry.space_group_name_H-M   'P 1'
#
loop_
_entity.id
_entity.type
_entity.pdbx_description
1 polymer ?
#
loop_
_entity_poly.entity_id
_entity_poly.type
_entity_poly.pdbx_seq_one_letter_code
_entity_poly.pdbx_strand_id
1 'polypeptide(L)'
;MKDDVSSSVVAVPAAILWAADNDFTLAVSNQKQLVTQTGSYENLLPSMDLQVEMARNLIGRVSFSRTIARPDFGNLFSASLVSIPSRATAVGGFAGGSTGNANLSPLISDNVDVSLEWYYKLSSFVSFGFFDKRVQNFVGTGQTSQNMFGLRDTASGASGTRSGAAKAAQQGIGADISDVNLFTMTALLQRTGNTAAATQQFQANRFNGALTQSFIDDTLKAVDIIANGSDLLYQFSVTRPINNREGKIHWFEAAFQHFSAIPASAWRRPTPMSAATWAWMLALIPASINSRCWG
;
A
#
# COMPACT_ATOMS: atom_id res chain seq x y z
N MET A 1 -24.25 3.15 -13.05
CA MET A 1 -23.09 2.60 -13.78
C MET A 1 -22.00 3.65 -13.86
N LYS A 2 -20.75 3.28 -13.56
CA LYS A 2 -19.56 4.14 -13.73
C LYS A 2 -18.50 3.30 -14.44
N ASP A 3 -17.92 3.90 -15.48
CA ASP A 3 -16.71 3.41 -16.12
C ASP A 3 -15.55 4.36 -15.80
N ASP A 4 -14.39 3.79 -15.48
CA ASP A 4 -13.14 4.49 -15.22
C ASP A 4 -12.08 3.95 -16.19
N VAL A 5 -11.54 4.84 -17.02
CA VAL A 5 -10.40 4.56 -17.90
C VAL A 5 -9.24 5.41 -17.40
N SER A 6 -8.19 4.75 -16.94
CA SER A 6 -6.96 5.38 -16.49
C SER A 6 -5.89 5.08 -17.52
N SER A 7 -5.48 6.11 -18.26
CA SER A 7 -4.39 6.03 -19.22
C SER A 7 -3.22 6.88 -18.72
N SER A 8 -2.03 6.30 -18.70
CA SER A 8 -0.82 7.02 -18.31
C SER A 8 0.29 6.71 -19.29
N VAL A 9 0.96 7.76 -19.77
CA VAL A 9 2.17 7.63 -20.56
C VAL A 9 3.33 7.48 -19.58
N VAL A 10 3.93 6.30 -19.54
CA VAL A 10 5.08 6.01 -18.67
C VAL A 10 6.35 5.93 -19.52
N ALA A 11 7.45 6.48 -18.99
CA ALA A 11 8.76 6.25 -19.58
C ALA A 11 9.15 4.79 -19.34
N VAL A 12 9.47 4.07 -20.40
CA VAL A 12 9.89 2.67 -20.28
C VAL A 12 11.39 2.66 -19.96
N PRO A 13 11.83 2.08 -18.84
CA PRO A 13 13.25 1.93 -18.59
C PRO A 13 13.87 0.98 -19.63
N ALA A 14 15.07 1.30 -20.12
CA ALA A 14 15.79 0.45 -21.08
C ALA A 14 16.41 -0.77 -20.38
N ALA A 15 17.05 -0.55 -19.23
CA ALA A 15 17.73 -1.59 -18.46
C ALA A 15 17.97 -1.11 -17.02
N ILE A 16 18.27 -2.06 -16.13
CA ILE A 16 18.97 -1.76 -14.87
C ILE A 16 20.42 -2.18 -15.11
N LEU A 17 21.33 -1.21 -14.99
CA LEU A 17 22.76 -1.43 -15.10
C LEU A 17 23.30 -1.76 -13.71
N TRP A 18 24.16 -2.75 -13.62
CA TRP A 18 24.94 -2.97 -12.40
C TRP A 18 26.26 -2.23 -12.57
N ALA A 19 26.38 -1.09 -11.89
CA ALA A 19 27.41 -0.09 -12.13
C ALA A 19 28.64 -0.28 -11.24
N ALA A 20 28.41 -0.71 -9.99
CA ALA A 20 29.46 -1.06 -9.05
C ALA A 20 28.95 -2.13 -8.08
N ASP A 21 29.87 -2.71 -7.30
CA ASP A 21 29.62 -3.62 -6.17
C ASP A 21 28.15 -3.74 -5.73
N ASN A 22 27.61 -2.75 -5.03
CA ASN A 22 26.21 -2.67 -4.64
C ASN A 22 25.44 -1.52 -5.32
N ASP A 23 26.03 -0.86 -6.32
CA ASP A 23 25.41 0.24 -7.04
C ASP A 23 24.74 -0.20 -8.34
N PHE A 24 23.49 0.23 -8.50
CA PHE A 24 22.68 -0.05 -9.67
C PHE A 24 22.10 1.25 -10.19
N THR A 25 22.06 1.40 -11.51
CA THR A 25 21.47 2.58 -12.14
C THR A 25 20.37 2.19 -13.10
N LEU A 26 19.35 3.04 -13.21
CA LEU A 26 18.26 2.83 -14.16
C LEU A 26 18.61 3.54 -15.47
N ALA A 27 18.87 2.78 -16.53
CA ALA A 27 19.04 3.33 -17.86
C ALA A 27 17.65 3.73 -18.40
N VAL A 28 17.45 5.01 -18.64
CA VAL A 28 16.17 5.54 -19.16
C VAL A 28 16.16 5.41 -20.68
N SER A 29 15.08 4.89 -21.26
CA SER A 29 14.91 4.91 -22.72
C SER A 29 14.21 6.19 -23.18
N ASN A 30 14.30 6.50 -24.48
CA ASN A 30 13.46 7.52 -25.11
C ASN A 30 12.05 6.99 -25.43
N GLN A 31 11.76 5.72 -25.14
CA GLN A 31 10.47 5.12 -25.39
C GLN A 31 9.48 5.46 -24.28
N LYS A 32 8.29 5.85 -24.73
CA LYS A 32 7.13 6.07 -23.87
C LYS A 32 6.08 5.05 -24.24
N GLN A 33 5.54 4.37 -23.25
CA GLN A 33 4.45 3.42 -23.45
C GLN A 33 3.18 4.00 -22.83
N LEU A 34 2.09 3.94 -23.60
CA LEU A 34 0.77 4.18 -23.05
C LEU A 34 0.33 2.92 -22.29
N VAL A 35 0.20 3.03 -20.98
CA VAL A 35 -0.44 2.01 -20.16
C VAL A 35 -1.88 2.46 -19.96
N THR A 36 -2.83 1.56 -20.26
CA THR A 36 -4.25 1.80 -20.05
C THR A 36 -4.80 0.71 -19.15
N GLN A 37 -5.39 1.11 -18.03
CA GLN A 37 -6.18 0.25 -17.17
C GLN A 37 -7.63 0.72 -17.19
N THR A 38 -8.56 -0.22 -17.10
CA THR A 38 -9.99 0.06 -17.05
C THR A 38 -10.59 -0.59 -15.81
N GLY A 39 -11.60 0.06 -15.26
CA GLY A 39 -12.41 -0.43 -14.15
C GLY A 39 -13.86 0.01 -14.37
N SER A 40 -14.81 -0.79 -13.93
CA SER A 40 -16.23 -0.42 -13.97
C SER A 40 -16.95 -0.97 -12.76
N TYR A 41 -17.99 -0.27 -12.32
CA TYR A 41 -18.86 -0.76 -11.25
C TYR A 41 -20.29 -0.23 -11.38
N GLU A 42 -21.20 -1.06 -10.87
CA GLU A 42 -22.61 -0.73 -10.74
C GLU A 42 -23.04 -1.04 -9.31
N ASN A 43 -23.74 -0.08 -8.69
CA ASN A 43 -24.22 -0.20 -7.32
C ASN A 43 -25.69 0.24 -7.27
N LEU A 44 -26.54 -0.61 -6.69
CA LEU A 44 -27.89 -0.24 -6.28
C LEU A 44 -27.82 0.30 -4.85
N LEU A 45 -28.35 1.51 -4.62
CA LEU A 45 -28.26 2.22 -3.34
C LEU A 45 -29.66 2.41 -2.72
N PRO A 46 -30.31 1.35 -2.21
CA PRO A 46 -31.58 1.51 -1.53
C PRO A 46 -31.42 2.29 -0.22
N SER A 47 -32.41 3.11 0.09
CA SER A 47 -32.54 3.80 1.38
C SER A 47 -34.00 3.90 1.77
N MET A 48 -34.28 3.71 3.06
CA MET A 48 -35.60 3.93 3.64
C MET A 48 -35.45 4.42 5.07
N ASP A 49 -36.30 5.38 5.41
CA ASP A 49 -36.40 5.94 6.74
C ASP A 49 -37.87 5.89 7.17
N LEU A 50 -38.10 5.35 8.37
CA LEU A 50 -39.43 5.23 8.97
C LEU A 50 -39.42 5.89 10.35
N GLN A 51 -40.37 6.78 10.58
CA GLN A 51 -40.64 7.37 11.88
C GLN A 51 -42.09 7.10 12.27
N VAL A 52 -42.29 6.67 13.51
CA VAL A 52 -43.63 6.38 14.05
C VAL A 52 -43.73 6.92 15.47
N GLU A 53 -44.79 7.67 15.76
CA GLU A 53 -45.20 7.94 17.13
C GLU A 53 -45.99 6.73 17.64
N MET A 54 -45.32 5.88 18.44
CA MET A 54 -45.91 4.62 18.92
C MET A 54 -46.97 4.88 20.01
N ALA A 55 -46.77 5.94 20.78
CA ALA A 55 -47.68 6.43 21.81
C ALA A 55 -47.43 7.94 22.00
N ARG A 56 -48.33 8.64 22.71
CA ARG A 56 -48.17 10.07 22.99
C ARG A 56 -46.78 10.36 23.54
N ASN A 57 -46.01 11.16 22.82
CA ASN A 57 -44.64 11.57 23.18
C ASN A 57 -43.58 10.45 23.13
N LEU A 58 -43.87 9.30 22.52
CA LEU A 58 -42.93 8.19 22.31
C LEU A 58 -42.72 7.96 20.81
N ILE A 59 -41.53 8.31 20.33
CA ILE A 59 -41.18 8.29 18.91
C ILE A 59 -40.15 7.19 18.65
N GLY A 60 -40.43 6.30 17.70
CA GLY A 60 -39.46 5.38 17.15
C GLY A 60 -38.97 5.83 15.79
N ARG A 61 -37.69 5.57 15.50
CA ARG A 61 -37.11 5.72 14.17
C ARG A 61 -36.36 4.45 13.77
N VAL A 62 -36.49 4.07 12.50
CA VAL A 62 -35.74 2.99 11.87
C VAL A 62 -35.25 3.48 10.51
N SER A 63 -33.96 3.35 10.24
CA SER A 63 -33.35 3.66 8.96
C SER A 63 -32.58 2.46 8.43
N PHE A 64 -32.69 2.20 7.12
CA PHE A 64 -31.78 1.33 6.40
C PHE A 64 -31.24 2.06 5.18
N SER A 65 -29.95 1.90 4.90
CA SER A 65 -29.36 2.47 3.70
C SER A 65 -28.13 1.70 3.24
N ARG A 66 -27.90 1.71 1.92
CA ARG A 66 -26.62 1.35 1.32
C ARG A 66 -25.94 2.59 0.79
N THR A 67 -24.71 2.84 1.23
CA THR A 67 -23.90 3.99 0.80
C THR A 67 -22.61 3.54 0.15
N ILE A 68 -22.01 4.44 -0.65
CA ILE A 68 -20.72 4.21 -1.31
C ILE A 68 -19.73 5.33 -1.03
N ALA A 69 -18.45 4.99 -0.93
CA ALA A 69 -17.35 5.94 -0.99
C ALA A 69 -16.38 5.49 -2.09
N ARG A 70 -16.08 6.39 -3.02
CA ARG A 70 -15.23 6.07 -4.17
C ARG A 70 -13.76 5.98 -3.74
N PRO A 71 -12.94 5.16 -4.42
CA PRO A 71 -11.50 5.13 -4.16
C PRO A 71 -10.88 6.50 -4.43
N ASP A 72 -9.83 6.82 -3.68
CA ASP A 72 -9.04 8.02 -3.90
C ASP A 72 -8.40 8.01 -5.30
N PHE A 73 -8.42 9.15 -6.00
CA PHE A 73 -7.86 9.26 -7.36
C PHE A 73 -6.37 8.89 -7.41
N GLY A 74 -5.61 9.14 -6.34
CA GLY A 74 -4.22 8.73 -6.15
C GLY A 74 -3.98 7.23 -6.34
N ASN A 75 -4.98 6.40 -6.04
CA ASN A 75 -4.88 4.95 -6.15
C ASN A 75 -5.29 4.41 -7.52
N LEU A 76 -5.93 5.22 -8.37
CA LEU A 76 -6.49 4.81 -9.65
C LEU A 76 -5.55 5.06 -10.84
N PHE A 77 -4.40 5.70 -10.64
CA PHE A 77 -3.45 5.97 -11.72
C PHE A 77 -2.84 4.66 -12.27
N SER A 78 -2.77 4.53 -13.60
CA SER A 78 -2.14 3.36 -14.23
C SER A 78 -0.61 3.41 -14.27
N ALA A 79 -0.02 4.49 -13.75
CA ALA A 79 1.42 4.69 -13.71
C ALA A 79 2.10 3.57 -12.92
N SER A 80 3.22 3.09 -13.46
CA SER A 80 4.04 2.05 -12.86
C SER A 80 5.46 2.56 -12.72
N LEU A 81 6.04 2.39 -11.55
CA LEU A 81 7.40 2.80 -11.23
C LEU A 81 8.20 1.56 -10.78
N VAL A 82 9.48 1.54 -11.14
CA VAL A 82 10.43 0.56 -10.64
C VAL A 82 11.45 1.26 -9.77
N SER A 83 11.90 0.56 -8.73
CA SER A 83 13.05 0.92 -7.92
C SER A 83 14.16 -0.07 -8.20
N ILE A 84 15.37 0.48 -8.34
CA ILE A 84 16.61 -0.29 -8.43
C ILE A 84 16.85 -1.10 -7.14
N PRO A 85 17.49 -2.28 -7.24
CA PRO A 85 17.91 -3.04 -6.07
C PRO A 85 19.06 -2.33 -5.34
N SER A 86 19.15 -2.52 -4.02
CA SER A 86 20.21 -1.93 -3.18
C SER A 86 21.52 -2.70 -3.16
N ARG A 87 21.54 -3.89 -3.78
CA ARG A 87 22.68 -4.79 -3.93
C ARG A 87 22.32 -5.95 -4.88
N ALA A 88 23.29 -6.80 -5.20
CA ALA A 88 23.06 -7.95 -6.08
C ALA A 88 22.00 -8.93 -5.51
N THR A 89 21.10 -9.41 -6.36
CA THR A 89 20.03 -10.34 -5.98
C THR A 89 20.58 -11.70 -5.55
N ALA A 90 21.70 -12.15 -6.14
CA ALA A 90 22.43 -13.35 -5.72
C ALA A 90 22.88 -13.37 -4.25
N VAL A 91 22.98 -12.20 -3.62
CA VAL A 91 23.40 -12.00 -2.22
C VAL A 91 22.30 -11.36 -1.37
N GLY A 92 21.04 -11.48 -1.82
CA GLY A 92 19.85 -11.08 -1.05
C GLY A 92 19.28 -9.71 -1.39
N GLY A 93 19.76 -9.05 -2.46
CA GLY A 93 19.10 -7.87 -3.01
C GLY A 93 17.72 -8.17 -3.59
N PHE A 94 16.85 -7.17 -3.63
CA PHE A 94 15.55 -7.25 -4.30
C PHE A 94 15.23 -5.93 -4.97
N ALA A 95 14.54 -5.98 -6.10
CA ALA A 95 14.05 -4.80 -6.80
C ALA A 95 12.59 -4.52 -6.40
N GLY A 96 12.27 -3.25 -6.17
CA GLY A 96 10.93 -2.81 -5.79
C GLY A 96 10.15 -2.27 -6.98
N GLY A 97 8.83 -2.22 -6.87
CA GLY A 97 8.00 -1.52 -7.82
C GLY A 97 6.72 -1.01 -7.18
N SER A 98 6.08 -0.06 -7.84
CA SER A 98 4.74 0.37 -7.48
C SER A 98 3.88 0.54 -8.73
N THR A 99 2.60 0.27 -8.59
CA THR A 99 1.61 0.52 -9.63
C THR A 99 0.29 0.90 -8.97
N GLY A 100 -0.46 1.82 -9.57
CA GLY A 100 -1.85 2.03 -9.15
C GLY A 100 -2.78 0.97 -9.73
N ASN A 101 -4.07 1.09 -9.42
CA ASN A 101 -5.07 0.11 -9.78
C ASN A 101 -6.37 0.82 -10.17
N ALA A 102 -6.64 0.95 -11.47
CA ALA A 102 -7.89 1.55 -11.95
C ALA A 102 -9.12 0.66 -11.71
N ASN A 103 -8.92 -0.60 -11.35
CA ASN A 103 -9.98 -1.58 -11.10
C ASN A 103 -10.34 -1.69 -9.60
N LEU A 104 -10.14 -0.61 -8.83
CA LEU A 104 -10.61 -0.58 -7.45
C LEU A 104 -12.13 -0.42 -7.40
N SER A 105 -12.76 -1.30 -6.63
CA SER A 105 -14.17 -1.18 -6.27
C SER A 105 -14.37 -0.09 -5.21
N PRO A 106 -15.48 0.67 -5.25
CA PRO A 106 -15.86 1.56 -4.17
C PRO A 106 -16.01 0.81 -2.86
N LEU A 107 -15.73 1.52 -1.76
CA LEU A 107 -16.12 1.10 -0.43
C LEU A 107 -17.66 1.17 -0.34
N ILE A 108 -18.29 0.12 0.15
CA ILE A 108 -19.75 -0.01 0.28
C ILE A 108 -20.09 -0.17 1.76
N SER A 109 -21.10 0.54 2.25
CA SER A 109 -21.59 0.38 3.63
C SER A 109 -23.07 0.08 3.64
N ASP A 110 -23.44 -1.06 4.23
CA ASP A 110 -24.82 -1.38 4.62
C ASP A 110 -25.05 -0.90 6.05
N ASN A 111 -26.02 0.00 6.23
CA ASN A 111 -26.28 0.68 7.50
C ASN A 111 -27.71 0.39 7.95
N VAL A 112 -27.85 0.05 9.23
CA VAL A 112 -29.13 -0.05 9.93
C VAL A 112 -29.01 0.78 11.21
N ASP A 113 -29.96 1.67 11.44
CA ASP A 113 -30.05 2.45 12.67
C ASP A 113 -31.48 2.35 13.23
N VAL A 114 -31.58 2.20 14.54
CA VAL A 114 -32.84 2.09 15.28
C VAL A 114 -32.76 3.00 16.49
N SER A 115 -33.75 3.86 16.70
CA SER A 115 -33.81 4.70 17.89
C SER A 115 -35.21 4.83 18.47
N LEU A 116 -35.24 5.09 19.77
CA LEU A 116 -36.42 5.35 20.56
C LEU A 116 -36.20 6.63 21.35
N GLU A 117 -37.13 7.56 21.25
CA GLU A 117 -37.12 8.86 21.93
C GLU A 117 -38.41 9.03 22.73
N TRP A 118 -38.29 9.32 24.03
CA TRP A 118 -39.42 9.57 24.91
C TRP A 118 -39.35 10.98 25.50
N TYR A 119 -40.36 11.80 25.18
CA TYR A 119 -40.52 13.17 25.66
C TYR A 119 -41.44 13.20 26.89
N TYR A 120 -40.89 12.93 28.07
CA TYR A 120 -41.66 12.81 29.31
C TYR A 120 -42.14 14.16 29.87
N LYS A 121 -41.58 15.29 29.40
CA LYS A 121 -41.98 16.65 29.76
C LYS A 121 -41.70 17.58 28.59
N LEU A 122 -42.38 18.73 28.53
CA LEU A 122 -42.03 19.80 27.61
C LEU A 122 -40.52 20.11 27.71
N SER A 123 -39.84 20.05 26.58
CA SER A 123 -38.39 20.28 26.46
C SER A 123 -37.48 19.32 27.25
N SER A 124 -37.97 18.14 27.64
CA SER A 124 -37.18 17.10 28.32
C SER A 124 -37.39 15.73 27.67
N PHE A 125 -36.30 14.97 27.47
CA PHE A 125 -36.35 13.69 26.79
C PHE A 125 -35.33 12.67 27.31
N VAL A 126 -35.61 11.39 27.04
CA VAL A 126 -34.64 10.28 27.09
C VAL A 126 -34.62 9.67 25.69
N SER A 127 -33.45 9.30 25.19
CA SER A 127 -33.31 8.54 23.96
C SER A 127 -32.38 7.34 24.12
N PHE A 128 -32.67 6.31 23.35
CA PHE A 128 -31.82 5.14 23.17
C PHE A 128 -31.71 4.83 21.69
N GLY A 129 -30.51 4.51 21.23
CA GLY A 129 -30.22 4.18 19.84
C GLY A 129 -29.33 2.95 19.72
N PHE A 130 -29.46 2.25 18.61
CA PHE A 130 -28.57 1.18 18.17
C PHE A 130 -28.26 1.38 16.69
N PHE A 131 -27.01 1.13 16.30
CA PHE A 131 -26.62 1.08 14.90
C PHE A 131 -25.78 -0.16 14.60
N ASP A 132 -25.94 -0.72 13.39
CA ASP A 132 -25.07 -1.75 12.78
C ASP A 132 -24.66 -1.26 11.38
N LYS A 133 -23.36 -1.12 11.17
CA LYS A 133 -22.74 -0.71 9.91
C LYS A 133 -21.77 -1.78 9.45
N ARG A 134 -21.98 -2.26 8.22
CA ARG A 134 -21.14 -3.29 7.58
C ARG A 134 -20.49 -2.70 6.35
N VAL A 135 -19.19 -2.47 6.47
CA VAL A 135 -18.38 -1.80 5.45
C VAL A 135 -17.54 -2.84 4.72
N GLN A 136 -17.61 -2.84 3.39
CA GLN A 136 -16.93 -3.77 2.50
C GLN A 136 -15.99 -3.00 1.56
N ASN A 137 -15.06 -3.72 0.92
CA ASN A 137 -14.14 -3.21 -0.10
C ASN A 137 -13.18 -2.12 0.39
N PHE A 138 -12.67 -2.23 1.63
CA PHE A 138 -11.62 -1.32 2.09
C PHE A 138 -10.43 -1.32 1.14
N VAL A 139 -9.91 -0.14 0.82
CA VAL A 139 -8.71 -0.02 0.00
C VAL A 139 -7.49 -0.16 0.90
N GLY A 140 -6.72 -1.20 0.67
CA GLY A 140 -5.44 -1.45 1.32
C GLY A 140 -4.33 -1.58 0.29
N THR A 141 -3.16 -1.99 0.76
CA THR A 141 -1.97 -2.18 -0.06
C THR A 141 -1.62 -3.66 -0.16
N GLY A 142 -1.55 -4.17 -1.38
CA GLY A 142 -1.10 -5.53 -1.68
C GLY A 142 0.30 -5.52 -2.30
N GLN A 143 1.01 -6.64 -2.17
CA GLN A 143 2.36 -6.82 -2.71
C GLN A 143 2.38 -8.11 -3.54
N THR A 144 2.86 -8.03 -4.78
CA THR A 144 2.95 -9.17 -5.70
C THR A 144 4.31 -9.20 -6.37
N SER A 145 4.88 -10.39 -6.53
CA SER A 145 6.12 -10.56 -7.31
C SER A 145 5.79 -10.71 -8.79
N GLN A 146 6.33 -9.82 -9.64
CA GLN A 146 6.15 -9.89 -11.08
C GLN A 146 7.29 -9.18 -11.82
N ASN A 147 7.49 -9.55 -13.09
CA ASN A 147 8.38 -8.78 -13.97
C ASN A 147 7.73 -7.48 -14.43
N MET A 148 8.53 -6.41 -14.49
CA MET A 148 8.12 -5.10 -14.99
C MET A 148 9.01 -4.70 -16.15
N PHE A 149 8.39 -4.20 -17.22
CA PHE A 149 9.06 -3.64 -18.41
C PHE A 149 10.05 -4.60 -19.11
N GLY A 150 9.97 -5.91 -18.87
CA GLY A 150 10.90 -6.87 -19.47
C GLY A 150 12.34 -6.75 -18.94
N LEU A 151 12.55 -6.04 -17.83
CA LEU A 151 13.89 -5.79 -17.29
C LEU A 151 14.53 -7.10 -16.83
N ARG A 152 15.84 -7.23 -17.11
CA ARG A 152 16.64 -8.43 -16.82
C ARG A 152 17.64 -8.20 -15.71
N ASP A 153 17.84 -9.23 -14.90
CA ASP A 153 18.67 -9.25 -13.70
C ASP A 153 20.09 -9.74 -14.01
N THR A 154 21.00 -8.76 -14.16
CA THR A 154 22.44 -8.97 -14.33
C THR A 154 23.11 -9.62 -13.13
N ALA A 155 22.50 -9.53 -11.95
CA ALA A 155 23.09 -9.88 -10.66
C ALA A 155 22.44 -11.11 -10.00
N SER A 156 21.57 -11.82 -10.73
CA SER A 156 20.83 -13.01 -10.26
C SER A 156 21.69 -14.12 -9.68
N GLY A 157 22.91 -14.31 -10.19
CA GLY A 157 23.77 -15.42 -9.80
C GLY A 157 23.17 -16.79 -10.12
N ALA A 158 22.15 -16.85 -10.98
CA ALA A 158 21.46 -18.07 -11.37
C ALA A 158 22.25 -18.85 -12.42
N SER A 159 22.13 -20.17 -12.42
CA SER A 159 22.81 -21.01 -13.41
C SER A 159 22.42 -20.61 -14.85
N GLY A 160 23.40 -20.56 -15.75
CA GLY A 160 23.21 -20.12 -17.13
C GLY A 160 23.27 -18.60 -17.35
N THR A 161 23.28 -17.78 -16.29
CA THR A 161 23.54 -16.33 -16.39
C THR A 161 25.03 -16.01 -16.26
N ARG A 162 25.42 -14.80 -16.63
CA ARG A 162 26.82 -14.37 -16.51
C ARG A 162 27.27 -14.26 -15.06
N SER A 163 26.43 -13.69 -14.20
CA SER A 163 26.68 -13.65 -12.75
C SER A 163 26.62 -15.04 -12.12
N GLY A 164 25.86 -15.99 -12.68
CA GLY A 164 25.90 -17.39 -12.28
C GLY A 164 27.25 -18.05 -12.58
N ALA A 165 27.79 -17.83 -13.77
CA ALA A 165 29.14 -18.29 -14.12
C ALA A 165 30.21 -17.64 -13.23
N ALA A 166 30.07 -16.35 -12.92
CA ALA A 166 30.95 -15.64 -11.98
C ALA A 166 30.92 -16.28 -10.59
N LYS A 167 29.72 -16.50 -10.05
CA LYS A 167 29.49 -17.14 -8.76
C LYS A 167 30.09 -18.55 -8.70
N ALA A 168 29.88 -19.35 -9.75
CA ALA A 168 30.44 -20.70 -9.83
C ALA A 168 31.98 -20.69 -9.89
N ALA A 169 32.57 -19.77 -10.67
CA ALA A 169 34.03 -19.63 -10.75
C ALA A 169 34.64 -19.24 -9.40
N GLN A 170 34.00 -18.32 -8.67
CA GLN A 170 34.41 -17.91 -7.33
C GLN A 170 34.37 -19.04 -6.32
N GLN A 171 33.28 -19.82 -6.32
CA GLN A 171 33.16 -21.01 -5.49
C GLN A 171 34.27 -22.02 -5.81
N GLY A 172 34.58 -22.21 -7.09
CA GLY A 172 35.65 -23.12 -7.54
C GLY A 172 37.05 -22.74 -7.03
N ILE A 173 37.29 -21.46 -6.74
CA ILE A 173 38.57 -20.96 -6.22
C ILE A 173 38.55 -20.65 -4.71
N GLY A 174 37.45 -20.98 -4.02
CA GLY A 174 37.29 -20.68 -2.59
C GLY A 174 37.20 -19.19 -2.26
N ALA A 175 36.72 -18.37 -3.20
CA ALA A 175 36.44 -16.96 -2.95
C ALA A 175 35.04 -16.78 -2.35
N ASP A 176 34.89 -15.79 -1.46
CA ASP A 176 33.61 -15.38 -0.90
C ASP A 176 32.71 -14.73 -1.97
N ILE A 177 31.40 -14.95 -1.86
CA ILE A 177 30.39 -14.33 -2.73
C ILE A 177 29.87 -13.07 -2.04
N SER A 178 30.69 -12.02 -2.07
CA SER A 178 30.34 -10.66 -1.64
C SER A 178 29.93 -9.80 -2.84
N ASP A 179 29.31 -8.64 -2.59
CA ASP A 179 28.92 -7.69 -3.65
C ASP A 179 30.11 -7.31 -4.53
N VAL A 180 31.22 -6.93 -3.88
CA VAL A 180 32.49 -6.57 -4.54
C VAL A 180 33.00 -7.71 -5.39
N ASN A 181 33.20 -8.89 -4.80
CA ASN A 181 33.77 -10.01 -5.52
C ASN A 181 32.88 -10.40 -6.70
N LEU A 182 31.57 -10.58 -6.47
CA LEU A 182 30.64 -11.03 -7.50
C LEU A 182 30.57 -10.03 -8.66
N PHE A 183 30.51 -8.73 -8.36
CA PHE A 183 30.61 -7.69 -9.37
C PHE A 183 31.92 -7.81 -10.16
N THR A 184 33.07 -7.81 -9.48
CA THR A 184 34.39 -7.84 -10.14
C THR A 184 34.53 -9.06 -11.06
N MET A 185 34.17 -10.26 -10.58
CA MET A 185 34.23 -11.46 -11.42
C MET A 185 33.26 -11.38 -12.61
N THR A 186 32.04 -10.87 -12.42
CA THR A 186 31.06 -10.70 -13.51
C THR A 186 31.54 -9.68 -14.54
N ALA A 187 32.17 -8.58 -14.10
CA ALA A 187 32.76 -7.57 -14.96
C ALA A 187 33.95 -8.11 -15.78
N LEU A 188 34.83 -8.90 -15.16
CA LEU A 188 35.91 -9.60 -15.86
C LEU A 188 35.37 -10.58 -16.91
N LEU A 189 34.31 -11.32 -16.60
CA LEU A 189 33.62 -12.18 -17.56
C LEU A 189 33.02 -11.39 -18.73
N GLN A 190 32.41 -10.22 -18.47
CA GLN A 190 31.90 -9.34 -19.54
C GLN A 190 33.03 -8.90 -20.48
N ARG A 191 34.20 -8.54 -19.93
CA ARG A 191 35.34 -8.05 -20.71
C ARG A 191 36.05 -9.15 -21.50
N THR A 192 36.24 -10.30 -20.88
CA THR A 192 37.07 -11.39 -21.44
C THR A 192 36.27 -12.36 -22.30
N GLY A 193 34.96 -12.52 -22.02
CA GLY A 193 34.14 -13.57 -22.62
C GLY A 193 34.58 -14.99 -22.25
N ASN A 194 35.54 -15.17 -21.33
CA ASN A 194 36.15 -16.46 -21.02
C ASN A 194 36.35 -16.63 -19.50
N THR A 195 35.71 -17.65 -18.93
CA THR A 195 35.75 -17.91 -17.49
C THR A 195 37.13 -18.25 -16.95
N ALA A 196 37.96 -18.98 -17.70
CA ALA A 196 39.31 -19.31 -17.24
C ALA A 196 40.19 -18.05 -17.19
N ALA A 197 40.12 -17.19 -18.21
CA ALA A 197 40.86 -15.94 -18.25
C ALA A 197 40.41 -14.96 -17.15
N ALA A 198 39.09 -14.80 -16.96
CA ALA A 198 38.54 -13.98 -15.87
C ALA A 198 38.98 -14.49 -14.49
N THR A 199 38.92 -15.81 -14.27
CA THR A 199 39.32 -16.43 -13.00
C THR A 199 40.81 -16.23 -12.73
N GLN A 200 41.66 -16.36 -13.74
CA GLN A 200 43.09 -16.12 -13.62
C GLN A 200 43.39 -14.66 -13.24
N GLN A 201 42.73 -13.68 -13.89
CA GLN A 201 42.89 -12.27 -13.55
C GLN A 201 42.40 -11.95 -12.13
N PHE A 202 41.28 -12.55 -11.72
CA PHE A 202 40.75 -12.41 -10.37
C PHE A 202 41.73 -12.95 -9.32
N GLN A 203 42.27 -14.17 -9.53
CA GLN A 203 43.23 -14.78 -8.60
C GLN A 203 44.56 -14.02 -8.54
N ALA A 204 45.06 -13.52 -9.68
CA ALA A 204 46.31 -12.77 -9.73
C ALA A 204 46.27 -11.48 -8.89
N ASN A 205 45.07 -10.95 -8.63
CA ASN A 205 44.86 -9.75 -7.80
C ASN A 205 44.33 -10.07 -6.40
N ARG A 206 44.33 -11.35 -5.99
CA ARG A 206 43.88 -11.80 -4.67
C ARG A 206 45.08 -12.04 -3.75
N PHE A 207 45.17 -11.29 -2.66
CA PHE A 207 46.22 -11.43 -1.63
C PHE A 207 45.57 -11.64 -0.27
N ASN A 208 46.06 -12.61 0.50
CA ASN A 208 45.49 -12.99 1.82
C ASN A 208 43.97 -13.21 1.81
N GLY A 209 43.42 -13.72 0.70
CA GLY A 209 41.99 -14.00 0.57
C GLY A 209 41.11 -12.80 0.21
N ALA A 210 41.67 -11.64 -0.13
CA ALA A 210 40.92 -10.47 -0.59
C ALA A 210 41.50 -9.90 -1.89
N LEU A 211 40.67 -9.25 -2.71
CA LEU A 211 41.13 -8.49 -3.87
C LEU A 211 41.88 -7.23 -3.42
N THR A 212 42.85 -6.77 -4.21
CA THR A 212 43.47 -5.46 -3.98
C THR A 212 42.49 -4.32 -4.26
N GLN A 213 42.54 -3.27 -3.43
CA GLN A 213 41.63 -2.13 -3.59
C GLN A 213 41.81 -1.44 -4.94
N SER A 214 43.04 -1.28 -5.43
CA SER A 214 43.30 -0.67 -6.73
C SER A 214 42.64 -1.45 -7.88
N PHE A 215 42.67 -2.79 -7.82
CA PHE A 215 42.05 -3.62 -8.85
C PHE A 215 40.53 -3.54 -8.81
N ILE A 216 39.95 -3.47 -7.60
CA ILE A 216 38.51 -3.22 -7.42
C ILE A 216 38.15 -1.88 -8.08
N ASP A 217 38.80 -0.79 -7.68
CA ASP A 217 38.51 0.56 -8.15
C ASP A 217 38.66 0.69 -9.67
N ASP A 218 39.69 0.10 -10.25
CA ASP A 218 39.92 0.09 -11.71
C ASP A 218 38.85 -0.72 -12.45
N THR A 219 38.37 -1.82 -11.86
CA THR A 219 37.31 -2.63 -12.47
C THR A 219 35.97 -1.92 -12.42
N LEU A 220 35.62 -1.32 -11.28
CA LEU A 220 34.37 -0.58 -11.07
C LEU A 220 34.24 0.60 -12.04
N LYS A 221 35.32 1.36 -12.25
CA LYS A 221 35.32 2.51 -13.18
C LYS A 221 35.25 2.11 -14.65
N ALA A 222 35.69 0.90 -14.99
CA ALA A 222 35.85 0.48 -16.37
C ALA A 222 34.63 -0.22 -16.97
N VAL A 223 33.71 -0.73 -16.14
CA VAL A 223 32.67 -1.65 -16.59
C VAL A 223 31.34 -1.42 -15.89
N ASP A 224 30.34 -0.98 -16.63
CA ASP A 224 28.94 -1.21 -16.26
C ASP A 224 28.50 -2.57 -16.82
N ILE A 225 27.94 -3.43 -15.98
CA ILE A 225 27.41 -4.72 -16.44
C ILE A 225 26.02 -4.51 -17.02
N ILE A 226 25.90 -4.80 -18.31
CA ILE A 226 24.65 -4.66 -19.08
C ILE A 226 24.02 -6.04 -19.26
N ALA A 227 22.71 -6.11 -19.05
CA ALA A 227 21.94 -7.34 -19.23
C ALA A 227 22.00 -7.85 -20.68
N ASN A 228 22.07 -9.16 -20.84
CA ASN A 228 21.97 -9.84 -22.13
C ASN A 228 20.79 -10.83 -22.14
N GLY A 229 20.62 -11.57 -23.24
CA GLY A 229 19.51 -12.51 -23.40
C GLY A 229 19.55 -13.73 -22.46
N SER A 230 20.71 -14.07 -21.88
CA SER A 230 20.84 -15.19 -20.94
C SER A 230 20.49 -14.82 -19.51
N ASP A 231 20.49 -13.52 -19.17
CA ASP A 231 20.12 -13.04 -17.84
C ASP A 231 18.60 -13.18 -17.62
N LEU A 232 18.19 -13.64 -16.43
CA LEU A 232 16.78 -13.86 -16.10
C LEU A 232 16.01 -12.54 -16.03
N LEU A 233 14.69 -12.60 -16.11
CA LEU A 233 13.83 -11.44 -15.85
C LEU A 233 13.85 -11.08 -14.35
N TYR A 234 13.95 -9.79 -14.04
CA TYR A 234 13.77 -9.30 -12.66
C TYR A 234 12.38 -9.68 -12.14
N GLN A 235 12.32 -10.14 -10.90
CA GLN A 235 11.08 -10.31 -10.16
C GLN A 235 10.94 -9.16 -9.17
N PHE A 236 10.21 -8.13 -9.56
CA PHE A 236 9.99 -6.96 -8.72
C PHE A 236 8.97 -7.29 -7.65
N SER A 237 9.24 -6.82 -6.44
CA SER A 237 8.23 -6.73 -5.39
C SER A 237 7.35 -5.52 -5.65
N VAL A 238 6.21 -5.72 -6.31
CA VAL A 238 5.33 -4.64 -6.75
C VAL A 238 4.22 -4.39 -5.73
N THR A 239 4.17 -3.16 -5.23
CA THR A 239 3.13 -2.67 -4.34
C THR A 239 1.99 -2.04 -5.13
N ARG A 240 0.74 -2.42 -4.85
CA ARG A 240 -0.44 -1.86 -5.51
C ARG A 240 -1.64 -1.72 -4.57
N PRO A 241 -2.50 -0.71 -4.76
CA PRO A 241 -3.78 -0.64 -4.09
C PRO A 241 -4.66 -1.85 -4.42
N ILE A 242 -5.30 -2.44 -3.42
CA ILE A 242 -6.24 -3.57 -3.57
C ILE A 242 -7.48 -3.35 -2.71
N ASN A 243 -8.63 -3.87 -3.15
CA ASN A 243 -9.76 -4.04 -2.25
C ASN A 243 -9.49 -5.25 -1.36
N ASN A 244 -9.34 -5.01 -0.06
CA ASN A 244 -9.14 -6.07 0.93
C ASN A 244 -9.71 -5.60 2.27
N ARG A 245 -10.45 -6.49 2.94
CA ARG A 245 -11.10 -6.35 4.25
C ARG A 245 -12.57 -5.93 4.22
N GLU A 246 -13.27 -6.45 5.21
CA GLU A 246 -14.62 -6.08 5.63
C GLU A 246 -14.53 -5.62 7.10
N GLY A 247 -15.31 -4.60 7.46
CA GLY A 247 -15.42 -4.06 8.80
C GLY A 247 -16.87 -4.09 9.25
N LYS A 248 -17.10 -4.42 10.52
CA LYS A 248 -18.42 -4.36 11.15
C LYS A 248 -18.33 -3.50 12.38
N ILE A 249 -19.23 -2.52 12.48
CA ILE A 249 -19.30 -1.58 13.59
C ILE A 249 -20.73 -1.62 14.08
N HIS A 250 -20.94 -1.95 15.35
CA HIS A 250 -22.23 -1.80 15.99
C HIS A 250 -22.06 -1.22 17.38
N TRP A 251 -23.04 -0.44 17.81
CA TRP A 251 -22.96 0.28 19.07
C TRP A 251 -24.34 0.72 19.57
N PHE A 252 -24.42 1.04 20.86
CA PHE A 252 -25.60 1.57 21.51
C PHE A 252 -25.33 2.97 22.04
N GLU A 253 -26.26 3.89 21.81
CA GLU A 253 -26.18 5.26 22.32
C GLU A 253 -27.37 5.55 23.23
N ALA A 254 -27.16 6.40 24.23
CA ALA A 254 -28.23 6.90 25.07
C ALA A 254 -28.01 8.39 25.33
N ALA A 255 -29.08 9.17 25.32
CA ALA A 255 -29.03 10.58 25.68
C ALA A 255 -30.20 10.96 26.60
N PHE A 256 -29.97 11.98 27.43
CA PHE A 256 -30.97 12.48 28.36
C PHE A 256 -30.85 14.00 28.47
N GLN A 257 -31.99 14.67 28.42
CA GLN A 257 -32.09 16.09 28.69
C GLN A 257 -33.26 16.34 29.64
N HIS A 258 -33.02 17.19 30.65
CA HIS A 258 -34.04 17.63 31.60
C HIS A 258 -34.10 19.15 31.66
N PHE A 259 -35.30 19.70 31.48
CA PHE A 259 -35.55 21.12 31.69
C PHE A 259 -36.36 21.36 32.97
N SER A 260 -35.73 22.01 33.94
CA SER A 260 -36.39 22.51 35.15
C SER A 260 -37.03 23.86 34.85
N ALA A 261 -38.29 24.05 35.23
CA ALA A 261 -38.91 25.36 35.15
C ALA A 261 -38.27 26.27 36.21
N ILE A 262 -37.90 27.50 35.84
CA ILE A 262 -37.63 28.54 36.83
C ILE A 262 -38.98 28.91 37.44
N PRO A 263 -39.17 28.84 38.77
CA PRO A 263 -40.41 29.25 39.41
C PRO A 263 -40.74 30.71 39.06
N ALA A 264 -41.99 31.02 38.73
CA ALA A 264 -42.44 32.41 38.55
C ALA A 264 -42.20 33.29 39.80
N SER A 265 -42.01 32.67 40.98
CA SER A 265 -41.61 33.36 42.21
C SER A 265 -40.18 33.91 42.19
N ALA A 266 -39.33 33.50 41.24
CA ALA A 266 -37.98 34.05 41.05
C ALA A 266 -37.94 35.40 40.31
N TRP A 267 -39.10 35.92 39.87
CA TRP A 267 -39.21 37.24 39.22
C TRP A 267 -39.25 38.43 40.20
N ARG A 268 -39.04 38.22 41.51
CA ARG A 268 -38.85 39.33 42.47
C ARG A 268 -37.38 39.45 42.87
N ARG A 269 -36.62 40.16 42.01
CA ARG A 269 -35.57 41.18 42.28
C ARG A 269 -34.50 41.13 41.18
N PRO A 270 -34.11 42.27 40.60
CA PRO A 270 -33.04 42.32 39.62
C PRO A 270 -31.70 42.34 40.34
N THR A 271 -30.99 41.21 40.36
CA THR A 271 -29.52 41.22 40.47
C THR A 271 -28.93 40.19 39.52
N PRO A 272 -27.82 40.53 38.84
CA PRO A 272 -27.38 39.81 37.66
C PRO A 272 -26.60 38.57 38.08
N MET A 273 -27.02 37.36 37.69
CA MET A 273 -26.10 36.22 37.67
C MET A 273 -26.64 35.05 36.85
N SER A 274 -25.69 34.49 36.10
CA SER A 274 -25.73 33.47 35.05
C SER A 274 -26.76 32.35 35.16
N ALA A 275 -27.43 32.07 34.03
CA ALA A 275 -28.11 30.81 33.78
C ALA A 275 -27.11 29.64 33.87
N ALA A 276 -27.33 28.70 34.78
CA ALA A 276 -26.54 27.47 34.85
C ALA A 276 -27.24 26.39 34.00
N THR A 277 -26.86 26.33 32.73
CA THR A 277 -27.21 25.24 31.81
C THR A 277 -26.35 24.03 32.13
N TRP A 278 -26.89 22.97 32.70
CA TRP A 278 -26.16 21.71 32.89
C TRP A 278 -26.54 20.74 31.77
N ALA A 279 -25.81 20.81 30.66
CA ALA A 279 -25.84 19.77 29.63
C ALA A 279 -24.79 18.71 29.98
N TRP A 280 -25.21 17.59 30.56
CA TRP A 280 -24.34 16.42 30.70
C TRP A 280 -24.45 15.59 29.42
N MET A 281 -23.47 15.74 28.52
CA MET A 281 -23.25 14.80 27.43
C MET A 281 -22.28 13.72 27.92
N LEU A 282 -22.80 12.63 28.48
CA LEU A 282 -21.98 11.48 28.87
C LEU A 282 -21.87 10.54 27.66
N ALA A 283 -20.85 10.73 26.84
CA ALA A 283 -20.44 9.76 25.82
C ALA A 283 -19.27 8.94 26.36
N LEU A 284 -19.54 7.79 26.99
CA LEU A 284 -18.51 6.83 27.42
C LEU A 284 -19.06 5.41 27.28
N ILE A 285 -18.44 4.59 26.41
CA ILE A 285 -17.97 3.17 26.54
C ILE A 285 -17.33 2.82 25.15
N PRO A 286 -16.22 2.05 25.06
CA PRO A 286 -15.41 1.96 23.85
C PRO A 286 -16.03 1.16 22.69
N ALA A 287 -15.73 1.60 21.47
CA ALA A 287 -16.01 0.88 20.23
C ALA A 287 -15.34 -0.51 20.21
N SER A 288 -16.13 -1.56 19.99
CA SER A 288 -15.63 -2.89 19.68
C SER A 288 -15.39 -3.01 18.17
N ILE A 289 -14.15 -2.74 17.73
CA ILE A 289 -13.70 -3.04 16.36
C ILE A 289 -13.30 -4.51 16.31
N ASN A 290 -14.12 -5.35 15.70
CA ASN A 290 -13.76 -6.76 15.46
C ASN A 290 -13.26 -6.91 14.03
N SER A 291 -11.97 -6.65 13.82
CA SER A 291 -11.30 -6.90 12.53
C SER A 291 -10.93 -8.38 12.42
N ARG A 292 -11.63 -9.14 11.57
CA ARG A 292 -11.16 -10.48 11.18
C ARG A 292 -10.15 -10.32 10.04
N CYS A 293 -8.87 -10.30 10.40
CA CYS A 293 -7.80 -10.57 9.44
C CYS A 293 -7.82 -12.08 9.15
N TRP A 294 -8.21 -12.47 7.94
CA TRP A 294 -7.82 -13.78 7.42
C TRP A 294 -6.43 -13.65 6.82
N GLY A 295 -5.51 -14.51 7.27
CA GLY A 295 -4.14 -14.61 6.75
C GLY A 295 -4.07 -15.33 5.42
#